data_AF-A0A7S2VX08-F1
#
_entry.id   AF-A0A7S2VX08-F1
#
_cell.length_a   1.000
_cell.length_b   1.000
_cell.length_c   1.000
_cell.angle_alpha   90.00
_cell.angle_beta   90.00
_cell.angle_gamma   90.00
#
_symmetry.space_group_name_H-M   'P 1'
#
loop_
_entity.id
_entity.type
_entity.pdbx_description
1 polymer ?
#
loop_
_entity_poly.entity_id
_entity_poly.type
_entity_poly.pdbx_seq_one_letter_code
_entity_poly.pdbx_strand_id
1 'polypeptide(L)'
;EIVTANERAPRNTVFDNGIDVYGRDVRCRACHAILNALNAQLVPKISKALTGAREYGAFDAMIEDALQSTCRLSGTWHDASTRKACEQLMELHEDAVGAAYHKWIKRGGGVESQPRKTFGRMAGEPNYDPVGWNWNWEVCGKAMEGACKQQLAMHQLSEFDDDDDDASETEQRKYRSEPKPAKGELIDGMLKVTAGTFHEVAVRQNDVDVLVYTGYPRKDKWLHFYLASALGGVREMFQGNATAKGAFEIAYVDATHNDVPPPYGNDIEKPTVALFAKGSKNWPRYMTDLNEGKLTPYEILNFIISTSGNVQTVRHANWLILNTPDSVLYRKVFDDNEEL
;
A
#
# COMPACT_ATOMS: atom_id res chain seq x y z
N GLU A 1 -8.53 -40.70 -2.94
CA GLU A 1 -8.39 -39.82 -1.76
C GLU A 1 -9.08 -38.50 -2.08
N ILE A 2 -10.05 -38.11 -1.26
CA ILE A 2 -10.83 -36.88 -1.48
C ILE A 2 -9.98 -35.75 -0.91
N VAL A 3 -9.24 -35.08 -1.78
CA VAL A 3 -8.54 -33.84 -1.44
C VAL A 3 -9.62 -32.78 -1.23
N THR A 4 -9.98 -32.54 0.02
CA THR A 4 -10.86 -31.45 0.41
C THR A 4 -10.21 -30.13 0.01
N ALA A 5 -10.78 -29.45 -0.97
CA ALA A 5 -10.41 -28.10 -1.42
C ALA A 5 -10.70 -26.99 -0.36
N ASN A 6 -10.56 -27.32 0.93
CA ASN A 6 -10.93 -26.49 2.08
C ASN A 6 -9.72 -25.80 2.76
N GLU A 7 -8.54 -25.78 2.14
CA GLU A 7 -7.32 -25.25 2.76
C GLU A 7 -6.73 -23.99 2.11
N ARG A 8 -7.41 -23.33 1.16
CA ARG A 8 -6.92 -22.06 0.60
C ARG A 8 -7.68 -20.87 1.15
N ALA A 9 -7.10 -20.24 2.17
CA ALA A 9 -7.32 -18.83 2.41
C ALA A 9 -6.02 -18.21 2.93
N PRO A 10 -5.29 -17.40 2.14
CA PRO A 10 -4.46 -16.37 2.71
C PRO A 10 -5.42 -15.27 3.19
N ARG A 11 -5.94 -15.41 4.41
CA ARG A 11 -6.74 -14.35 5.02
C ARG A 11 -5.78 -13.20 5.35
N ASN A 12 -5.91 -12.08 4.64
CA ASN A 12 -5.25 -10.81 4.96
C ASN A 12 -5.15 -10.62 6.48
N THR A 13 -3.94 -10.69 7.03
CA THR A 13 -3.74 -10.66 8.49
C THR A 13 -4.23 -9.34 9.06
N VAL A 14 -5.23 -9.41 9.94
CA VAL A 14 -5.78 -8.24 10.64
C VAL A 14 -4.86 -7.89 11.79
N PHE A 15 -4.40 -6.63 11.85
CA PHE A 15 -3.55 -6.11 12.91
C PHE A 15 -4.36 -5.74 14.17
N ASP A 16 -3.66 -5.52 15.29
CA ASP A 16 -4.26 -5.17 16.60
C ASP A 16 -5.13 -3.91 16.59
N ASN A 17 -5.01 -3.06 15.57
CA ASN A 17 -5.84 -1.87 15.37
C ASN A 17 -7.10 -2.12 14.49
N GLY A 18 -7.37 -3.37 14.12
CA GLY A 18 -8.53 -3.77 13.32
C GLY A 18 -8.38 -3.56 11.81
N ILE A 19 -7.18 -3.15 11.36
CA ILE A 19 -6.87 -2.81 9.97
C ILE A 19 -6.04 -3.95 9.34
N ASP A 20 -6.15 -4.18 8.03
CA ASP A 20 -5.33 -5.16 7.31
C ASP A 20 -4.08 -4.57 6.64
N VAL A 21 -3.33 -5.41 5.93
CA VAL A 21 -2.08 -5.08 5.21
C VAL A 21 -2.21 -3.94 4.20
N TYR A 22 -3.44 -3.62 3.77
CA TYR A 22 -3.73 -2.56 2.82
C TYR A 22 -4.34 -1.31 3.46
N GLY A 23 -4.41 -1.26 4.79
CA GLY A 23 -5.04 -0.13 5.48
C GLY A 23 -6.56 -0.22 5.57
N ARG A 24 -7.18 -1.37 5.23
CA ARG A 24 -8.65 -1.56 5.30
C ARG A 24 -9.09 -1.99 6.68
N ASP A 25 -10.02 -1.24 7.28
CA ASP A 25 -10.75 -1.68 8.46
C ASP A 25 -11.81 -2.74 8.13
N VAL A 26 -12.50 -3.26 9.15
CA VAL A 26 -13.52 -4.32 8.98
C VAL A 26 -14.63 -3.92 8.00
N ARG A 27 -15.06 -2.64 7.99
CA ARG A 27 -16.12 -2.15 7.09
C ARG A 27 -15.61 -2.08 5.65
N CYS A 28 -14.40 -1.58 5.45
CA CYS A 28 -13.80 -1.49 4.13
C CYS A 28 -13.50 -2.88 3.54
N ARG A 29 -13.01 -3.82 4.36
CA ARG A 29 -12.84 -5.23 3.95
C ARG A 29 -14.16 -5.88 3.56
N ALA A 30 -15.21 -5.68 4.36
CA ALA A 30 -16.54 -6.20 4.04
C ALA A 30 -17.06 -5.61 2.72
N CYS A 31 -16.85 -4.31 2.48
CA CYS A 31 -17.24 -3.69 1.21
C CYS A 31 -16.49 -4.29 0.00
N HIS A 32 -15.17 -4.45 0.07
CA HIS A 32 -14.40 -5.04 -1.03
C HIS A 32 -14.81 -6.49 -1.28
N ALA A 33 -15.06 -7.27 -0.23
CA ALA A 33 -15.50 -8.65 -0.35
C ALA A 33 -16.91 -8.77 -0.96
N ILE A 34 -17.84 -7.89 -0.57
CA ILE A 34 -19.18 -7.75 -1.19
C ILE A 34 -19.02 -7.46 -2.68
N LEU A 35 -18.18 -6.48 -3.01
CA LEU A 35 -18.02 -6.00 -4.37
C LEU A 35 -17.34 -7.03 -5.27
N ASN A 36 -16.31 -7.74 -4.78
CA ASN A 36 -15.69 -8.85 -5.51
C ASN A 36 -16.70 -9.97 -5.78
N ALA A 37 -17.46 -10.37 -4.77
CA ALA A 37 -18.46 -11.43 -4.91
C ALA A 37 -19.57 -11.05 -5.90
N LEU A 38 -20.09 -9.82 -5.80
CA LEU A 38 -21.08 -9.29 -6.72
C LEU A 38 -20.54 -9.18 -8.14
N ASN A 39 -19.34 -8.64 -8.34
CA ASN A 39 -18.77 -8.47 -9.67
C ASN A 39 -18.54 -9.83 -10.35
N ALA A 40 -18.00 -10.81 -9.63
CA ALA A 40 -17.79 -12.16 -10.14
C ALA A 40 -19.10 -12.84 -10.57
N GLN A 41 -20.21 -12.56 -9.87
CA GLN A 41 -21.51 -13.16 -10.16
C GLN A 41 -22.33 -12.38 -11.20
N LEU A 42 -22.38 -11.05 -11.10
CA LEU A 42 -23.27 -10.17 -11.85
C LEU A 42 -22.70 -9.75 -13.20
N VAL A 43 -21.43 -9.37 -13.27
CA VAL A 43 -20.85 -8.80 -14.51
C VAL A 43 -20.98 -9.78 -15.70
N PRO A 44 -20.66 -11.08 -15.55
CA PRO A 44 -20.85 -12.06 -16.64
C PRO A 44 -22.32 -12.28 -17.01
N LYS A 45 -23.23 -12.32 -16.01
CA LYS A 45 -24.68 -12.49 -16.24
C LYS A 45 -25.28 -11.31 -17.00
N ILE A 46 -24.94 -10.09 -16.56
CA ILE A 46 -25.36 -8.84 -17.21
C ILE A 46 -24.84 -8.80 -18.64
N SER A 47 -23.57 -9.16 -18.85
CA SER A 47 -23.00 -9.21 -20.21
C SER A 47 -23.73 -10.19 -21.13
N LYS A 48 -24.01 -11.40 -20.63
CA LYS A 48 -24.79 -12.39 -21.37
C LYS A 48 -26.22 -11.93 -21.66
N ALA A 49 -26.86 -11.24 -20.72
CA ALA A 49 -28.20 -10.68 -20.92
C ALA A 49 -28.21 -9.53 -21.93
N LEU A 50 -27.15 -8.70 -21.96
CA LEU A 50 -26.99 -7.61 -22.92
C LEU A 50 -26.83 -8.07 -24.37
N THR A 51 -26.34 -9.30 -24.59
CA THR A 51 -26.24 -9.93 -25.92
C THR A 51 -27.53 -10.63 -26.36
N GLY A 52 -28.52 -10.78 -25.47
CA GLY A 52 -29.83 -11.38 -25.74
C GLY A 52 -30.97 -10.37 -25.99
N ALA A 53 -32.22 -10.85 -25.97
CA ALA A 53 -33.41 -10.00 -26.08
C ALA A 53 -33.58 -9.12 -24.83
N ARG A 54 -33.61 -7.80 -25.02
CA ARG A 54 -33.61 -6.79 -23.94
C ARG A 54 -34.96 -6.66 -23.26
N GLU A 55 -35.07 -7.13 -22.03
CA GLU A 55 -36.13 -6.67 -21.10
C GLU A 55 -35.47 -5.96 -19.92
N TYR A 56 -35.76 -4.67 -19.73
CA TYR A 56 -35.16 -3.86 -18.66
C TYR A 56 -35.44 -4.44 -17.26
N GLY A 57 -36.63 -5.01 -17.04
CA GLY A 57 -37.00 -5.65 -15.77
C GLY A 57 -36.22 -6.94 -15.46
N ALA A 58 -35.51 -7.52 -16.44
CA ALA A 58 -34.67 -8.69 -16.20
C ALA A 58 -33.39 -8.32 -15.44
N PHE A 59 -32.88 -7.08 -15.58
CA PHE A 59 -31.69 -6.64 -14.85
C PHE A 59 -32.00 -6.36 -13.38
N ASP A 60 -33.16 -5.76 -13.09
CA ASP A 60 -33.61 -5.47 -11.73
C ASP A 60 -33.66 -6.77 -10.90
N ALA A 61 -34.35 -7.79 -11.41
CA ALA A 61 -34.44 -9.10 -10.75
C ALA A 61 -33.08 -9.80 -10.59
N MET A 62 -32.18 -9.68 -11.57
CA MET A 62 -30.83 -10.26 -11.48
C MET A 62 -29.97 -9.57 -10.40
N ILE A 63 -30.08 -8.25 -10.29
CA ILE A 63 -29.35 -7.46 -9.30
C ILE A 63 -29.91 -7.76 -7.90
N GLU A 64 -31.22 -7.70 -7.71
CA GLU A 64 -31.88 -7.99 -6.42
C GLU A 64 -31.53 -9.40 -5.89
N ASP A 65 -31.60 -10.43 -6.74
CA ASP A 65 -31.25 -11.82 -6.35
C ASP A 65 -29.78 -11.95 -5.91
N ALA A 66 -28.87 -11.26 -6.60
CA ALA A 66 -27.46 -11.25 -6.22
C ALA A 66 -27.23 -10.51 -4.91
N LEU A 67 -27.85 -9.33 -4.71
CA LEU A 67 -27.69 -8.56 -3.48
C LEU A 67 -28.16 -9.35 -2.24
N GLN A 68 -29.31 -10.01 -2.33
CA GLN A 68 -29.85 -10.82 -1.23
C GLN A 68 -28.96 -12.00 -0.80
N SER A 69 -28.18 -12.54 -1.74
CA SER A 69 -27.32 -13.71 -1.50
C SER A 69 -25.86 -13.34 -1.23
N THR A 70 -25.47 -12.07 -1.41
CA THR A 70 -24.06 -11.65 -1.42
C THR A 70 -23.33 -11.88 -0.10
N CYS A 71 -23.95 -11.56 1.05
CA CYS A 71 -23.34 -11.80 2.36
C CYS A 71 -23.28 -13.29 2.76
N ARG A 72 -23.86 -14.18 1.95
CA ARG A 72 -23.82 -15.64 2.14
C ARG A 72 -22.79 -16.34 1.22
N LEU A 73 -22.12 -15.59 0.34
CA LEU A 73 -21.08 -16.12 -0.55
C LEU A 73 -19.76 -16.37 0.22
N SER A 74 -19.04 -17.43 -0.15
CA SER A 74 -17.92 -18.02 0.61
C SER A 74 -16.78 -17.05 0.96
N GLY A 75 -16.58 -15.97 0.20
CA GLY A 75 -15.53 -14.97 0.43
C GLY A 75 -15.68 -14.12 1.72
N THR A 76 -16.90 -13.94 2.23
CA THR A 76 -17.18 -13.17 3.46
C THR A 76 -17.45 -14.06 4.68
N TRP A 77 -17.73 -15.34 4.47
CA TRP A 77 -18.27 -16.25 5.48
C TRP A 77 -17.30 -16.57 6.62
N HIS A 78 -16.01 -16.54 6.30
CA HIS A 78 -14.93 -17.10 7.10
C HIS A 78 -14.47 -16.22 8.28
N ASP A 79 -14.83 -14.93 8.30
CA ASP A 79 -14.60 -13.99 9.40
C ASP A 79 -15.94 -13.47 9.95
N ALA A 80 -16.23 -13.77 11.21
CA ALA A 80 -17.48 -13.37 11.86
C ALA A 80 -17.65 -11.84 11.93
N SER A 81 -16.55 -11.10 12.03
CA SER A 81 -16.57 -9.63 12.08
C SER A 81 -16.90 -9.03 10.72
N THR A 82 -16.30 -9.55 9.65
CA THR A 82 -16.59 -9.16 8.26
C THR A 82 -18.01 -9.54 7.86
N ARG A 83 -18.51 -10.70 8.29
CA ARG A 83 -19.89 -11.12 8.03
C ARG A 83 -20.92 -10.18 8.66
N LYS A 84 -20.73 -9.85 9.93
CA LYS A 84 -21.60 -8.88 10.63
C LYS A 84 -21.56 -7.50 9.97
N ALA A 85 -20.36 -7.05 9.56
CA ALA A 85 -20.23 -5.80 8.83
C ALA A 85 -20.87 -5.85 7.43
N CYS A 86 -20.85 -7.01 6.77
CA CYS A 86 -21.53 -7.22 5.50
C CYS A 86 -23.04 -7.06 5.63
N GLU A 87 -23.64 -7.77 6.61
CA GLU A 87 -25.07 -7.69 6.89
C GLU A 87 -25.49 -6.25 7.18
N GLN A 88 -24.72 -5.53 8.01
CA GLN A 88 -24.99 -4.12 8.33
C GLN A 88 -24.88 -3.19 7.10
N LEU A 89 -23.87 -3.39 6.26
CA LEU A 89 -23.69 -2.57 5.05
C LEU A 89 -24.82 -2.82 4.04
N MET A 90 -25.23 -4.07 3.85
CA MET A 90 -26.31 -4.40 2.94
C MET A 90 -27.67 -3.94 3.48
N GLU A 91 -27.95 -4.12 4.78
CA GLU A 91 -29.19 -3.62 5.40
C GLU A 91 -29.38 -2.11 5.20
N LEU A 92 -28.30 -1.33 5.22
CA LEU A 92 -28.35 0.13 5.10
C LEU A 92 -28.27 0.63 3.65
N HIS A 93 -27.60 -0.10 2.75
CA HIS A 93 -27.18 0.44 1.46
C HIS A 93 -27.50 -0.44 0.24
N GLU A 94 -28.26 -1.52 0.40
CA GLU A 94 -28.65 -2.44 -0.71
C GLU A 94 -29.18 -1.68 -1.94
N ASP A 95 -30.15 -0.79 -1.76
CA ASP A 95 -30.74 0.01 -2.83
C ASP A 95 -29.70 0.89 -3.55
N ALA A 96 -28.77 1.48 -2.81
CA ALA A 96 -27.72 2.34 -3.36
C ALA A 96 -26.69 1.54 -4.17
N VAL A 97 -26.37 0.32 -3.73
CA VAL A 97 -25.51 -0.62 -4.47
C VAL A 97 -26.20 -1.04 -5.76
N GLY A 98 -27.48 -1.41 -5.72
CA GLY A 98 -28.27 -1.73 -6.92
C GLY A 98 -28.31 -0.56 -7.92
N ALA A 99 -28.53 0.66 -7.43
CA ALA A 99 -28.48 1.87 -8.24
C ALA A 99 -27.11 2.10 -8.92
N ALA A 100 -26.01 1.73 -8.27
CA ALA A 100 -24.67 1.79 -8.87
C ALA A 100 -24.53 0.85 -10.07
N TYR A 101 -25.06 -0.37 -9.99
CA TYR A 101 -25.08 -1.32 -11.12
C TYR A 101 -25.97 -0.81 -12.26
N HIS A 102 -27.15 -0.27 -11.98
CA HIS A 102 -27.99 0.35 -13.01
C HIS A 102 -27.30 1.52 -13.71
N LYS A 103 -26.57 2.36 -12.94
CA LYS A 103 -25.80 3.47 -13.48
C LYS A 103 -24.65 3.00 -14.37
N TRP A 104 -23.97 1.92 -13.97
CA TRP A 104 -22.93 1.27 -14.77
C TRP A 104 -23.48 0.72 -16.10
N ILE A 105 -24.60 -0.03 -16.07
CA ILE A 105 -25.27 -0.55 -17.27
C ILE A 105 -25.69 0.60 -18.21
N LYS A 106 -26.30 1.67 -17.65
CA LYS A 106 -26.72 2.85 -18.43
C LYS A 106 -25.55 3.57 -19.13
N ARG A 107 -24.33 3.45 -18.59
CA ARG A 107 -23.10 4.01 -19.18
C ARG A 107 -22.42 3.09 -20.19
N GLY A 108 -23.03 1.95 -20.52
CA GLY A 108 -22.51 0.97 -21.47
C GLY A 108 -21.73 -0.18 -20.83
N GLY A 109 -21.83 -0.34 -19.51
CA GLY A 109 -21.19 -1.45 -18.80
C GLY A 109 -21.80 -2.79 -19.14
N GLY A 110 -20.97 -3.83 -19.17
CA GLY A 110 -21.37 -5.20 -19.50
C GLY A 110 -21.34 -5.52 -21.00
N VAL A 111 -21.16 -4.51 -21.85
CA VAL A 111 -20.87 -4.72 -23.28
C VAL A 111 -19.38 -4.98 -23.42
N GLU A 112 -19.00 -6.10 -24.04
CA GLU A 112 -17.61 -6.41 -24.33
C GLU A 112 -17.01 -5.31 -25.23
N SER A 113 -16.14 -4.49 -24.66
CA SER A 113 -15.39 -3.51 -25.44
C SER A 113 -14.30 -4.26 -26.19
N GLN A 114 -14.33 -4.22 -27.53
CA GLN A 114 -13.20 -4.75 -28.32
C GLN A 114 -11.91 -4.10 -27.80
N PRO A 115 -10.83 -4.88 -27.59
CA PRO A 115 -9.59 -4.32 -27.08
C PRO A 115 -9.13 -3.22 -28.03
N ARG A 116 -9.19 -1.96 -27.59
CA ARG A 116 -8.48 -0.88 -28.27
C ARG A 116 -7.03 -1.34 -28.32
N LYS A 117 -6.46 -1.43 -29.54
CA LYS A 117 -5.03 -1.61 -29.77
C LYS A 117 -4.28 -0.40 -29.17
N THR A 118 -4.15 -0.42 -27.86
CA THR A 118 -3.26 0.43 -27.10
C THR A 118 -2.02 -0.44 -26.90
N PHE A 119 -0.89 0.01 -27.46
CA PHE A 119 0.39 -0.69 -27.39
C PHE A 119 0.65 -1.13 -25.94
N GLY A 120 0.72 -2.45 -25.71
CA GLY A 120 1.07 -3.04 -24.42
C GLY A 120 0.09 -4.07 -23.83
N ARG A 121 -1.15 -4.20 -24.34
CA ARG A 121 -2.08 -5.27 -23.88
C ARG A 121 -2.20 -6.38 -24.93
N MET A 122 -1.80 -7.60 -24.58
CA MET A 122 -2.17 -8.80 -25.33
C MET A 122 -3.69 -9.01 -25.26
N ALA A 123 -4.23 -9.55 -26.35
CA ALA A 123 -5.61 -9.98 -26.47
C ALA A 123 -5.90 -11.12 -25.48
N GLY A 124 -7.04 -11.07 -24.77
CA GLY A 124 -7.45 -12.24 -23.98
C GLY A 124 -8.65 -12.05 -23.06
N GLU A 125 -8.84 -10.88 -22.43
CA GLU A 125 -9.92 -10.72 -21.44
C GLU A 125 -11.00 -9.74 -21.90
N PRO A 126 -12.28 -10.13 -21.80
CA PRO A 126 -13.38 -9.25 -22.16
C PRO A 126 -13.44 -8.07 -21.17
N ASN A 127 -13.17 -6.86 -21.67
CA ASN A 127 -13.27 -5.65 -20.88
C ASN A 127 -14.72 -5.14 -20.90
N TYR A 128 -15.43 -5.35 -19.81
CA TYR A 128 -16.83 -4.93 -19.63
C TYR A 128 -16.97 -3.52 -19.04
N ASP A 129 -15.87 -2.80 -18.83
CA ASP A 129 -15.83 -1.49 -18.16
C ASP A 129 -15.81 -0.32 -19.17
N PRO A 130 -16.84 0.55 -19.17
CA PRO A 130 -16.87 1.74 -20.00
C PRO A 130 -16.13 2.90 -19.30
N VAL A 131 -15.01 3.33 -19.90
CA VAL A 131 -14.40 4.65 -19.67
C VAL A 131 -13.88 4.90 -18.24
N GLY A 132 -13.43 3.86 -17.53
CA GLY A 132 -12.75 4.00 -16.24
C GLY A 132 -13.71 4.02 -15.05
N TRP A 133 -14.70 3.12 -15.05
CA TRP A 133 -15.61 2.93 -13.94
C TRP A 133 -14.89 2.34 -12.74
N ASN A 134 -14.57 3.18 -11.76
CA ASN A 134 -13.98 2.71 -10.52
C ASN A 134 -15.05 2.12 -9.59
N TRP A 135 -15.18 0.79 -9.60
CA TRP A 135 -16.11 0.06 -8.75
C TRP A 135 -15.93 0.36 -7.26
N ASN A 136 -14.70 0.40 -6.75
CA ASN A 136 -14.43 0.72 -5.35
C ASN A 136 -14.91 2.11 -4.98
N TRP A 137 -14.75 3.09 -5.87
CA TRP A 137 -15.18 4.45 -5.58
C TRP A 137 -16.69 4.57 -5.64
N GLU A 138 -17.31 4.02 -6.68
CA GLU A 138 -18.76 4.12 -6.87
C GLU A 138 -19.54 3.31 -5.83
N VAL A 139 -18.99 2.20 -5.32
CA VAL A 139 -19.64 1.36 -4.32
C VAL A 139 -19.14 1.64 -2.91
N CYS A 140 -17.85 1.42 -2.62
CA CYS A 140 -17.30 1.56 -1.26
C CYS A 140 -17.06 3.01 -0.83
N GLY A 141 -16.85 3.92 -1.79
CA GLY A 141 -16.73 5.36 -1.53
C GLY A 141 -18.09 6.07 -1.49
N LYS A 142 -18.98 5.77 -2.44
CA LYS A 142 -20.27 6.47 -2.61
C LYS A 142 -21.48 5.69 -2.13
N ALA A 143 -21.79 4.54 -2.74
CA ALA A 143 -23.05 3.82 -2.46
C ALA A 143 -23.18 3.39 -1.00
N MET A 144 -22.07 2.97 -0.38
CA MET A 144 -22.01 2.58 1.03
C MET A 144 -21.48 3.70 1.95
N GLU A 145 -21.69 4.96 1.55
CA GLU A 145 -21.41 6.16 2.36
C GLU A 145 -20.00 6.19 3.00
N GLY A 146 -18.97 5.90 2.20
CA GLY A 146 -17.59 5.90 2.69
C GLY A 146 -17.25 4.73 3.61
N ALA A 147 -17.85 3.55 3.39
CA ALA A 147 -17.45 2.29 4.02
C ALA A 147 -15.93 2.04 3.91
N CYS A 148 -15.30 2.54 2.84
CA CYS A 148 -13.86 2.73 2.76
C CYS A 148 -13.51 4.22 2.82
N LYS A 149 -12.38 4.54 3.47
CA LYS A 149 -11.76 5.87 3.36
C LYS A 149 -11.56 6.22 1.89
N GLN A 150 -11.79 7.49 1.53
CA GLN A 150 -11.71 7.96 0.14
C GLN A 150 -10.43 7.51 -0.58
N GLN A 151 -9.29 7.57 0.11
CA GLN A 151 -8.00 7.13 -0.42
C GLN A 151 -8.04 5.66 -0.87
N LEU A 152 -8.63 4.76 -0.08
CA LEU A 152 -8.75 3.33 -0.40
C LEU A 152 -9.82 3.06 -1.46
N ALA A 153 -10.93 3.80 -1.41
CA ALA A 153 -12.02 3.68 -2.38
C ALA A 153 -11.61 4.13 -3.79
N MET A 154 -10.57 4.96 -3.94
CA MET A 154 -10.08 5.42 -5.24
C MET A 154 -9.15 4.41 -5.95
N HIS A 155 -8.74 3.32 -5.30
CA HIS A 155 -7.95 2.24 -5.89
C HIS A 155 -8.86 1.17 -6.52
N GLN A 156 -8.43 0.45 -7.55
CA GLN A 156 -9.24 -0.63 -8.16
C GLN A 156 -9.28 -1.89 -7.28
N LEU A 157 -10.33 -2.72 -7.41
CA LEU A 157 -10.49 -3.95 -6.62
C LEU A 157 -9.29 -4.89 -6.73
N SER A 158 -8.78 -5.05 -7.95
CA SER A 158 -7.62 -5.90 -8.23
C SER A 158 -6.38 -5.46 -7.46
N GLU A 159 -6.29 -4.21 -7.00
CA GLU A 159 -5.17 -3.69 -6.20
C GLU A 159 -5.14 -4.27 -4.77
N PHE A 160 -6.17 -5.03 -4.39
CA PHE A 160 -6.34 -5.61 -3.06
C PHE A 160 -6.51 -7.13 -3.06
N ASP A 161 -6.34 -7.78 -4.22
CA ASP A 161 -6.39 -9.23 -4.38
C ASP A 161 -4.95 -9.76 -4.38
N ASP A 162 -4.56 -10.52 -3.33
CA ASP A 162 -3.23 -11.14 -3.17
C ASP A 162 -3.17 -12.58 -3.73
N ASP A 163 -4.23 -13.06 -4.38
CA ASP A 163 -4.46 -14.50 -4.64
C ASP A 163 -3.76 -15.09 -5.88
N ASP A 164 -2.72 -14.45 -6.44
CA ASP A 164 -1.93 -15.06 -7.52
C ASP A 164 -0.82 -15.97 -6.93
N ASP A 165 -1.25 -17.11 -6.38
CA ASP A 165 -0.40 -18.24 -5.98
C ASP A 165 0.19 -18.99 -7.20
N ASP A 166 -0.17 -18.61 -8.42
CA ASP A 166 0.44 -19.05 -9.69
C ASP A 166 1.06 -17.86 -10.41
N ALA A 167 1.98 -17.15 -9.73
CA ALA A 167 2.96 -16.28 -10.37
C ALA A 167 3.87 -17.11 -11.30
N SER A 168 3.29 -17.55 -12.42
CA SER A 168 4.02 -17.88 -13.64
C SER A 168 4.89 -16.66 -13.94
N GLU A 169 6.13 -16.91 -14.37
CA GLU A 169 7.17 -15.88 -14.61
C GLU A 169 6.78 -14.78 -15.62
N THR A 170 5.53 -14.75 -16.08
CA THR A 170 4.94 -13.83 -17.04
C THR A 170 3.82 -12.93 -16.49
N GLU A 171 3.34 -13.15 -15.26
CA GLU A 171 2.45 -12.17 -14.60
C GLU A 171 3.31 -11.02 -14.06
N GLN A 172 3.25 -9.88 -14.77
CA GLN A 172 4.01 -8.70 -14.43
C GLN A 172 3.66 -8.24 -13.02
N ARG A 173 4.62 -8.35 -12.10
CA ARG A 173 4.58 -7.79 -10.75
C ARG A 173 3.90 -6.41 -10.78
N LYS A 174 2.74 -6.32 -10.14
CA LYS A 174 1.85 -5.14 -10.15
C LYS A 174 2.50 -3.85 -9.63
N TYR A 175 3.54 -4.00 -8.82
CA TYR A 175 4.47 -2.95 -8.44
C TYR A 175 5.86 -3.34 -8.95
N ARG A 176 6.56 -2.38 -9.57
CA ARG A 176 7.96 -2.59 -9.91
C ARG A 176 8.71 -2.83 -8.61
N SER A 177 9.34 -3.99 -8.48
CA SER A 177 10.07 -4.37 -7.28
C SER A 177 11.31 -5.14 -7.68
N GLU A 178 12.43 -4.73 -7.09
CA GLU A 178 13.64 -5.54 -7.10
C GLU A 178 13.41 -6.85 -6.32
N PRO A 179 14.27 -7.88 -6.52
CA PRO A 179 14.24 -9.11 -5.75
C PRO A 179 14.29 -8.85 -4.23
N LYS A 180 13.63 -9.70 -3.45
CA LYS A 180 13.65 -9.61 -1.99
C LYS A 180 15.11 -9.63 -1.49
N PRO A 181 15.56 -8.62 -0.73
CA PRO A 181 16.92 -8.57 -0.20
C PRO A 181 17.14 -9.68 0.84
N ALA A 182 18.40 -10.08 1.02
CA ALA A 182 18.78 -10.97 2.11
C ALA A 182 18.49 -10.30 3.47
N LYS A 183 18.23 -11.10 4.51
CA LYS A 183 17.92 -10.57 5.83
C LYS A 183 19.10 -9.72 6.35
N GLY A 184 18.85 -8.44 6.59
CA GLY A 184 19.88 -7.49 7.06
C GLY A 184 20.83 -7.00 5.97
N GLU A 185 20.53 -7.23 4.68
CA GLU A 185 21.31 -6.67 3.57
C GLU A 185 21.33 -5.15 3.66
N LEU A 186 22.53 -4.58 3.54
CA LEU A 186 22.74 -3.14 3.62
C LEU A 186 23.14 -2.57 2.27
N ILE A 187 22.74 -1.33 2.03
CA ILE A 187 23.18 -0.50 0.91
C ILE A 187 23.39 0.92 1.42
N ASP A 188 24.54 1.49 1.11
CA ASP A 188 24.98 2.80 1.63
C ASP A 188 24.85 2.93 3.15
N GLY A 189 25.16 1.84 3.86
CA GLY A 189 25.08 1.76 5.31
C GLY A 189 23.66 1.57 5.87
N MET A 190 22.61 1.67 5.05
CA MET A 190 21.19 1.55 5.44
C MET A 190 20.59 0.18 5.11
N LEU A 191 19.54 -0.23 5.83
CA LEU A 191 18.83 -1.49 5.54
C LEU A 191 18.14 -1.41 4.18
N LYS A 192 18.46 -2.34 3.27
CA LYS A 192 17.85 -2.37 1.94
C LYS A 192 16.40 -2.83 2.02
N VAL A 193 15.53 -2.07 1.37
CA VAL A 193 14.09 -2.31 1.30
C VAL A 193 13.64 -2.20 -0.15
N THR A 194 12.78 -3.13 -0.56
CA THR A 194 12.12 -3.17 -1.86
C THR A 194 10.62 -2.99 -1.68
N ALA A 195 9.87 -2.80 -2.77
CA ALA A 195 8.42 -2.68 -2.69
C ALA A 195 7.80 -3.86 -1.92
N GLY A 196 8.22 -5.09 -2.23
CA GLY A 196 7.73 -6.31 -1.57
C GLY A 196 8.19 -6.51 -0.12
N THR A 197 9.13 -5.71 0.40
CA THR A 197 9.60 -5.79 1.80
C THR A 197 9.30 -4.55 2.62
N PHE A 198 8.80 -3.48 1.99
CA PHE A 198 8.53 -2.20 2.62
C PHE A 198 7.64 -2.33 3.85
N HIS A 199 6.50 -3.00 3.70
CA HIS A 199 5.55 -3.16 4.79
C HIS A 199 6.16 -3.96 5.95
N GLU A 200 6.88 -5.05 5.67
CA GLU A 200 7.53 -5.88 6.68
C GLU A 200 8.55 -5.09 7.50
N VAL A 201 9.33 -4.22 6.85
CA VAL A 201 10.43 -3.49 7.49
C VAL A 201 9.94 -2.19 8.14
N ALA A 202 9.24 -1.33 7.39
CA ALA A 202 8.90 0.01 7.85
C ALA A 202 7.66 0.05 8.75
N VAL A 203 6.66 -0.78 8.45
CA VAL A 203 5.31 -0.68 9.03
C VAL A 203 5.04 -1.77 10.07
N ARG A 204 5.34 -3.04 9.79
CA ARG A 204 5.01 -4.18 10.67
C ARG A 204 5.83 -4.23 11.96
N GLN A 205 7.06 -3.71 11.96
CA GLN A 205 7.92 -3.67 13.15
C GLN A 205 7.42 -2.63 14.14
N ASN A 206 6.42 -3.00 14.94
CA ASN A 206 5.71 -2.10 15.86
C ASN A 206 6.53 -1.67 17.07
N ASP A 207 7.66 -2.32 17.33
CA ASP A 207 8.51 -2.10 18.50
C ASP A 207 9.73 -1.19 18.24
N VAL A 208 10.00 -0.89 16.96
CA VAL A 208 11.18 -0.14 16.48
C VAL A 208 10.73 1.12 15.73
N ASP A 209 11.44 2.24 15.92
CA ASP A 209 11.33 3.38 15.01
C ASP A 209 12.08 3.11 13.71
N VAL A 210 11.46 3.36 12.57
CA VAL A 210 12.13 3.14 11.28
C VAL A 210 12.13 4.45 10.49
N LEU A 211 13.31 4.99 10.24
CA LEU A 211 13.49 6.12 9.33
C LEU A 211 13.70 5.59 7.92
N VAL A 212 12.77 5.87 7.01
CA VAL A 212 12.83 5.41 5.63
C VAL A 212 13.27 6.54 4.73
N TYR A 213 14.31 6.29 3.95
CA TYR A 213 14.76 7.12 2.86
C TYR A 213 14.29 6.52 1.52
N THR A 214 13.42 7.24 0.82
CA THR A 214 13.01 6.91 -0.54
C THR A 214 13.84 7.78 -1.49
N GLY A 215 14.76 7.16 -2.24
CA GLY A 215 15.73 7.89 -3.06
C GLY A 215 15.58 7.64 -4.57
N TYR A 216 16.20 8.53 -5.35
CA TYR A 216 16.26 8.43 -6.81
C TYR A 216 17.70 8.53 -7.35
N PRO A 217 18.59 7.57 -7.03
CA PRO A 217 20.02 7.63 -7.37
C PRO A 217 20.28 7.79 -8.88
N ARG A 218 19.41 7.23 -9.73
CA ARG A 218 19.52 7.41 -11.20
C ARG A 218 19.09 8.78 -11.71
N LYS A 219 18.24 9.51 -10.97
CA LYS A 219 17.82 10.87 -11.35
C LYS A 219 18.82 11.90 -10.86
N ASP A 220 19.30 11.75 -9.63
CA ASP A 220 20.27 12.66 -9.03
C ASP A 220 21.24 11.90 -8.11
N LYS A 221 22.40 11.56 -8.67
CA LYS A 221 23.43 10.78 -7.98
C LYS A 221 24.04 11.55 -6.80
N TRP A 222 24.25 12.86 -6.94
CA TRP A 222 24.93 13.66 -5.92
C TRP A 222 24.03 13.93 -4.73
N LEU A 223 22.77 14.29 -4.99
CA LEU A 223 21.75 14.42 -3.97
C LEU A 223 21.60 13.13 -3.16
N HIS A 224 21.57 11.98 -3.85
CA HIS A 224 21.53 10.67 -3.19
C HIS A 224 22.79 10.41 -2.38
N PHE A 225 23.98 10.64 -2.94
CA PHE A 225 25.26 10.41 -2.26
C PHE A 225 25.36 11.19 -0.94
N TYR A 226 24.95 12.46 -0.92
CA TYR A 226 24.99 13.28 0.30
C TYR A 226 23.99 12.79 1.35
N LEU A 227 22.73 12.52 0.96
CA LEU A 227 21.72 11.97 1.87
C LEU A 227 22.12 10.62 2.44
N ALA A 228 22.54 9.70 1.56
CA ALA A 228 22.91 8.35 1.93
C ALA A 228 24.12 8.34 2.88
N SER A 229 25.11 9.22 2.66
CA SER A 229 26.26 9.36 3.56
C SER A 229 25.85 9.78 4.97
N ALA A 230 24.98 10.78 5.09
CA ALA A 230 24.52 11.28 6.38
C ALA A 230 23.62 10.27 7.11
N LEU A 231 22.67 9.67 6.39
CA LEU A 231 21.75 8.66 6.92
C LEU A 231 22.47 7.37 7.31
N GLY A 232 23.36 6.86 6.46
CA GLY A 232 24.19 5.70 6.75
C GLY A 232 25.06 5.92 7.99
N GLY A 233 25.67 7.11 8.12
CA GLY A 233 26.46 7.48 9.29
C GLY A 233 25.64 7.53 10.59
N VAL A 234 24.42 8.10 10.55
CA VAL A 234 23.52 8.08 11.73
C VAL A 234 23.12 6.67 12.10
N ARG A 235 22.82 5.81 11.12
CA ARG A 235 22.51 4.41 11.41
C ARG A 235 23.69 3.72 12.07
N GLU A 236 24.90 3.89 11.55
CA GLU A 236 26.11 3.32 12.13
C GLU A 236 26.30 3.77 13.59
N MET A 237 26.09 5.06 13.88
CA MET A 237 26.12 5.59 15.25
C MET A 237 25.12 4.91 16.19
N PHE A 238 23.88 4.68 15.74
CA PHE A 238 22.87 3.94 16.52
C PHE A 238 23.25 2.46 16.72
N GLN A 239 23.74 1.80 15.67
CA GLN A 239 24.09 0.37 15.72
C GLN A 239 25.38 0.09 16.51
N GLY A 240 26.28 1.08 16.59
CA GLY A 240 27.52 1.04 17.36
C GLY A 240 27.30 1.06 18.88
N ASN A 241 26.11 1.44 19.36
CA ASN A 241 25.79 1.45 20.79
C ASN A 241 24.86 0.28 21.18
N ALA A 242 25.38 -0.64 21.99
CA ALA A 242 24.65 -1.83 22.45
C ALA A 242 23.35 -1.51 23.21
N THR A 243 23.23 -0.34 23.83
CA THR A 243 22.01 0.08 24.57
C THR A 243 20.91 0.64 23.68
N ALA A 244 21.23 1.02 22.44
CA ALA A 244 20.29 1.57 21.47
C ALA A 244 19.90 0.58 20.36
N LYS A 245 20.69 -0.49 20.24
CA LYS A 245 20.48 -1.54 19.25
C LYS A 245 19.07 -2.12 19.36
N GLY A 246 18.32 -2.05 18.25
CA GLY A 246 16.96 -2.56 18.15
C GLY A 246 15.85 -1.58 18.53
N ALA A 247 16.15 -0.36 19.00
CA ALA A 247 15.12 0.67 19.22
C ALA A 247 14.82 1.51 17.98
N PHE A 248 15.79 1.61 17.07
CA PHE A 248 15.76 2.45 15.88
C PHE A 248 16.49 1.79 14.71
N GLU A 249 15.98 1.99 13.50
CA GLU A 249 16.61 1.55 12.26
C GLU A 249 16.47 2.59 11.15
N ILE A 250 17.41 2.61 10.20
CA ILE A 250 17.31 3.40 8.97
C ILE A 250 17.25 2.46 7.77
N ALA A 251 16.22 2.64 6.94
CA ALA A 251 15.97 1.84 5.77
C ALA A 251 16.02 2.68 4.50
N TYR A 252 16.42 2.07 3.39
CA TYR A 252 16.50 2.71 2.08
C TYR A 252 15.68 1.95 1.03
N VAL A 253 14.94 2.70 0.22
CA VAL A 253 14.22 2.21 -0.96
C VAL A 253 14.71 2.98 -2.18
N ASP A 254 15.22 2.26 -3.17
CA ASP A 254 15.51 2.83 -4.49
C ASP A 254 14.22 2.94 -5.30
N ALA A 255 13.63 4.14 -5.34
CA ALA A 255 12.40 4.40 -6.07
C ALA A 255 12.59 4.48 -7.60
N THR A 256 13.82 4.37 -8.10
CA THR A 256 14.08 4.19 -9.54
C THR A 256 13.78 2.78 -10.01
N HIS A 257 13.72 1.83 -9.08
CA HIS A 257 13.47 0.42 -9.32
C HIS A 257 12.30 -0.16 -8.54
N ASN A 258 11.87 0.51 -7.47
CA ASN A 258 10.79 0.05 -6.61
C ASN A 258 9.65 1.08 -6.56
N ASP A 259 8.41 0.61 -6.64
CA ASP A 259 7.26 1.45 -6.31
C ASP A 259 7.03 1.36 -4.80
N VAL A 260 6.92 2.51 -4.12
CA VAL A 260 6.57 2.52 -2.69
C VAL A 260 5.06 2.29 -2.58
N PRO A 261 4.59 1.25 -1.86
CA PRO A 261 3.19 0.88 -1.88
C PRO A 261 2.30 1.97 -1.25
N PRO A 262 1.08 2.19 -1.78
CA PRO A 262 0.09 3.06 -1.14
C PRO A 262 -0.22 2.63 0.30
N PRO A 263 -0.53 3.58 1.21
CA PRO A 263 -0.62 5.03 1.01
C PRO A 263 0.74 5.76 1.10
N TYR A 264 1.85 5.05 1.33
CA TYR A 264 3.12 5.63 1.77
C TYR A 264 3.96 6.24 0.63
N GLY A 265 3.65 5.88 -0.62
CA GLY A 265 4.43 6.23 -1.80
C GLY A 265 3.71 7.05 -2.87
N ASN A 266 2.43 7.38 -2.68
CA ASN A 266 1.67 8.09 -3.71
C ASN A 266 2.30 9.47 -4.00
N ASP A 267 2.52 9.76 -5.28
CA ASP A 267 3.04 11.03 -5.80
C ASP A 267 4.46 11.42 -5.32
N ILE A 268 5.23 10.47 -4.77
CA ILE A 268 6.64 10.70 -4.49
C ILE A 268 7.38 10.64 -5.84
N GLU A 269 7.84 11.80 -6.31
CA GLU A 269 8.69 11.90 -7.50
C GLU A 269 10.11 12.40 -7.18
N LYS A 270 10.30 12.86 -5.94
CA LYS A 270 11.52 13.45 -5.38
C LYS A 270 11.95 12.66 -4.15
N PRO A 271 13.24 12.71 -3.78
CA PRO A 271 13.70 12.03 -2.58
C PRO A 271 12.95 12.48 -1.34
N THR A 272 12.62 11.54 -0.46
CA THR A 272 11.94 11.82 0.81
C THR A 272 12.57 11.05 1.96
N VAL A 273 12.52 11.65 3.15
CA VAL A 273 12.93 11.02 4.41
C VAL A 273 11.74 11.07 5.35
N ALA A 274 11.30 9.91 5.82
CA ALA A 274 10.10 9.77 6.64
C ALA A 274 10.33 8.88 7.86
N LEU A 275 9.91 9.33 9.04
CA LEU A 275 9.96 8.54 10.26
C LEU A 275 8.64 7.80 10.48
N PHE A 276 8.73 6.47 10.49
CA PHE A 276 7.68 5.55 10.92
C PHE A 276 7.88 5.25 12.40
N ALA A 277 7.26 6.04 13.25
CA ALA A 277 7.43 5.95 14.69
C ALA A 277 6.75 4.69 15.28
N LYS A 278 7.38 4.12 16.31
CA LYS A 278 6.85 3.06 17.16
C LYS A 278 5.44 3.42 17.64
N GLY A 279 4.48 2.52 17.43
CA GLY A 279 3.08 2.73 17.81
C GLY A 279 2.30 3.75 16.97
N SER A 280 2.91 4.37 15.96
CA SER A 280 2.28 5.38 15.09
C SER A 280 2.72 5.23 13.62
N LYS A 281 2.85 3.98 13.15
CA LYS A 281 3.36 3.60 11.82
C LYS A 281 2.47 4.03 10.66
N ASN A 282 1.18 4.20 10.92
CA ASN A 282 0.16 4.66 9.97
C ASN A 282 0.19 6.18 9.72
N TRP A 283 1.00 6.93 10.47
CA TRP A 283 1.14 8.38 10.30
C TRP A 283 2.64 8.75 10.24
N PRO A 284 3.33 8.40 9.14
CA PRO A 284 4.74 8.74 8.99
C PRO A 284 4.92 10.26 8.95
N ARG A 285 6.02 10.72 9.55
CA ARG A 285 6.37 12.13 9.61
C ARG A 285 7.50 12.39 8.64
N TYR A 286 7.29 13.31 7.71
CA TYR A 286 8.27 13.62 6.67
C TYR A 286 9.17 14.79 7.10
N MET A 287 10.45 14.68 6.79
CA MET A 287 11.37 15.81 6.90
C MET A 287 11.03 16.80 5.78
N THR A 288 10.58 18.00 6.16
CA THR A 288 10.04 19.00 5.21
C THR A 288 11.11 19.73 4.42
N ASP A 289 12.33 19.79 4.95
CA ASP A 289 13.49 20.39 4.30
C ASP A 289 14.64 19.40 4.28
N LEU A 290 15.05 18.98 3.09
CA LEU A 290 16.20 18.09 2.90
C LEU A 290 17.48 18.87 2.59
N ASN A 291 17.44 20.21 2.54
CA ASN A 291 18.58 21.07 2.25
C ASN A 291 19.35 20.64 0.98
N GLU A 292 18.64 20.33 -0.11
CA GLU A 292 19.23 19.77 -1.34
C GLU A 292 20.13 18.54 -1.08
N GLY A 293 19.76 17.74 -0.09
CA GLY A 293 20.46 16.54 0.37
C GLY A 293 21.72 16.77 1.19
N LYS A 294 22.10 18.04 1.41
CA LYS A 294 23.26 18.46 2.19
C LYS A 294 22.99 18.41 3.70
N LEU A 295 22.35 17.34 4.15
CA LEU A 295 22.07 17.10 5.56
C LEU A 295 23.34 16.65 6.27
N THR A 296 23.51 17.15 7.49
CA THR A 296 24.48 16.67 8.46
C THR A 296 23.86 15.61 9.37
N PRO A 297 24.67 14.74 10.00
CA PRO A 297 24.16 13.84 11.03
C PRO A 297 23.42 14.57 12.17
N TYR A 298 23.87 15.77 12.54
CA TYR A 298 23.19 16.60 13.55
C TYR A 298 21.74 16.96 13.16
N GLU A 299 21.48 17.33 11.90
CA GLU A 299 20.13 17.67 11.44
C GLU A 299 19.21 16.44 11.45
N ILE A 300 19.72 15.28 11.04
CA ILE A 300 18.96 14.02 11.08
C ILE A 300 18.63 13.64 12.53
N LEU A 301 19.59 13.76 13.46
CA LEU A 301 19.38 13.48 14.89
C LEU A 301 18.32 14.42 15.50
N ASN A 302 18.35 15.70 15.16
CA ASN A 302 17.31 16.65 15.61
C ASN A 302 15.93 16.32 15.04
N PHE A 303 15.86 15.92 13.77
CA PHE A 303 14.62 15.43 13.18
C PHE A 303 14.07 14.22 13.95
N ILE A 304 14.93 13.25 14.28
CA ILE A 304 14.54 12.08 15.08
C ILE A 304 14.02 12.50 16.47
N ILE A 305 14.73 13.39 17.17
CA ILE A 305 14.35 13.86 18.52
C ILE A 305 12.99 14.57 18.54
N SER A 306 12.74 15.42 17.54
CA SER A 306 11.49 16.20 17.43
C SER A 306 10.28 15.36 17.00
N THR A 307 10.51 14.18 16.44
CA THR A 307 9.48 13.43 15.71
C THR A 307 9.17 12.07 16.34
N SER A 308 10.15 11.42 16.96
CA SER A 308 9.95 10.11 17.59
C SER A 308 9.15 10.23 18.90
N GLY A 309 8.14 9.37 19.06
CA GLY A 309 7.47 9.15 20.35
C GLY A 309 8.16 8.10 21.23
N ASN A 310 9.18 7.41 20.71
CA ASN A 310 9.89 6.36 21.45
C ASN A 310 10.97 6.97 22.35
N VAL A 311 10.74 6.91 23.66
CA VAL A 311 11.65 7.46 24.68
C VAL A 311 13.08 6.93 24.53
N GLN A 312 13.27 5.67 24.14
CA GLN A 312 14.61 5.10 23.99
C GLN A 312 15.35 5.69 22.78
N THR A 313 14.66 5.83 21.65
CA THR A 313 15.22 6.47 20.44
C THR A 313 15.60 7.92 20.75
N VAL A 314 14.70 8.69 21.37
CA VAL A 314 14.94 10.10 21.70
C VAL A 314 16.08 10.25 22.69
N ARG A 315 16.12 9.42 23.74
CA ARG A 315 17.22 9.43 24.72
C ARG A 315 18.56 9.14 24.04
N HIS A 316 18.58 8.17 23.14
CA HIS A 316 19.82 7.81 22.47
C HIS A 316 20.28 8.84 21.44
N ALA A 317 19.35 9.42 20.67
CA ALA A 317 19.67 10.52 19.75
C ALA A 317 20.26 11.73 20.50
N ASN A 318 19.70 12.10 21.65
CA ASN A 318 20.28 13.14 22.53
C ASN A 318 21.67 12.74 23.04
N TRP A 319 21.88 11.48 23.43
CA TRP A 319 23.19 11.00 23.85
C TRP A 319 24.23 11.10 22.71
N LEU A 320 23.86 10.75 21.48
CA LEU A 320 24.72 10.89 20.31
C LEU A 320 25.09 12.35 20.04
N ILE A 321 24.15 13.29 20.13
CA ILE A 321 24.45 14.72 19.97
C ILE A 321 25.47 15.20 21.02
N LEU A 322 25.39 14.71 22.26
CA LEU A 322 26.25 15.17 23.35
C LEU A 322 27.64 14.50 23.38
N ASN A 323 27.79 13.32 22.77
CA ASN A 323 28.99 12.49 22.93
C ASN A 323 29.74 12.21 21.62
N THR A 324 29.17 12.56 20.47
CA THR A 324 29.84 12.45 19.17
C THR A 324 30.65 13.73 18.90
N PRO A 325 31.92 13.64 18.44
CA PRO A 325 32.71 14.81 18.10
C PRO A 325 32.05 15.71 17.04
N ASP A 326 32.23 17.02 17.16
CA ASP A 326 31.71 18.01 16.20
C ASP A 326 32.15 17.74 14.76
N SER A 327 33.38 17.26 14.57
CA SER A 327 33.93 16.88 13.26
C SER A 327 33.16 15.75 12.56
N VAL A 328 32.37 14.98 13.31
CA VAL A 328 31.49 13.93 12.80
C VAL A 328 30.05 14.45 12.69
N LEU A 329 29.53 15.13 13.72
CA LEU A 329 28.15 15.64 13.74
C LEU A 329 27.86 16.67 12.67
N TYR A 330 28.84 17.53 12.37
CA TYR A 330 28.73 18.61 11.40
C TYR A 330 29.55 18.37 10.13
N ARG A 331 29.98 17.11 9.90
CA ARG A 331 30.73 16.76 8.69
C ARG A 331 29.88 17.05 7.45
N LYS A 332 30.43 17.87 6.55
CA LYS A 332 29.83 18.20 5.27
C LYS A 332 30.56 17.45 4.16
N VAL A 333 29.95 16.38 3.67
CA VAL A 333 30.54 15.54 2.60
C VAL A 333 30.52 16.25 1.22
N PHE A 334 29.96 17.45 1.17
CA PHE A 334 29.77 18.27 -0.03
C PHE A 334 30.74 19.47 -0.13
N ASP A 335 31.55 19.74 0.90
CA ASP A 335 32.50 20.87 0.92
C ASP A 335 33.91 20.47 0.41
N ASP A 336 34.16 19.18 0.13
CA ASP A 336 35.48 18.67 -0.29
C ASP A 336 35.85 18.96 -1.78
N ASN A 337 35.13 19.86 -2.47
CA ASN A 337 35.30 20.11 -3.91
C ASN A 337 35.68 21.56 -4.29
N GLU A 338 36.10 22.43 -3.36
CA GLU A 338 36.58 23.78 -3.73
C GLU A 338 38.09 23.89 -4.00
N GLU A 339 38.89 22.84 -3.76
CA GLU A 339 40.32 22.82 -4.13
C GLU A 339 40.77 21.45 -4.63
N LEU A 340 40.52 21.14 -5.91
CA LEU A 340 41.34 20.22 -6.71
C LEU A 340 41.33 20.60 -8.20
#